data_AF-X1LIN0-F1
#
_entry.id   AF-X1LIN0-F1
#
_cell.length_a   1.000
_cell.length_b   1.000
_cell.length_c   1.000
_cell.angle_alpha   90.00
_cell.angle_beta   90.00
_cell.angle_gamma   90.00
#
_symmetry.space_group_name_H-M   'P 1'
#
loop_
_entity.id
_entity.type
_entity.pdbx_description
1 polymer ?
#
loop_
_entity_poly.entity_id
_entity_poly.type
_entity_poly.pdbx_seq_one_letter_code
_entity_poly.pdbx_strand_id
1 'polypeptide(L)'
;NDPSGQGKEERVRRRERRRAPPLREAGREQREMRRKERQKIRVTRGKGHQQQLKSLKTQMVHEETKHRRRIARLKRIRELATEENDAKTVERAAKLLEMELRRHNRKRQRMQEREQKVLQLAEKSLSEEAQRVIKKDTDKKKTKAKEQKQGQE
;
A
#
# COMPACT_ATOMS: atom_id res chain seq x y z
N ASN A 1 60.15 -34.91 29.43
CA ASN A 1 59.88 -33.59 28.80
C ASN A 1 59.43 -33.82 27.37
N ASP A 2 58.14 -34.10 27.20
CA ASP A 2 57.51 -34.37 25.90
C ASP A 2 56.97 -33.07 25.28
N PRO A 3 57.36 -32.70 24.05
CA PRO A 3 56.76 -31.58 23.33
C PRO A 3 55.62 -32.10 22.42
N SER A 4 54.56 -32.68 23.01
CA SER A 4 53.40 -33.14 22.24
C SER A 4 52.18 -32.26 22.53
N GLY A 5 51.93 -31.25 21.69
CA GLY A 5 50.68 -30.47 21.82
C GLY A 5 50.41 -29.46 20.72
N GLN A 6 51.43 -28.79 20.18
CA GLN A 6 51.19 -27.56 19.41
C GLN A 6 50.82 -27.77 17.93
N GLY A 7 51.17 -28.92 17.32
CA GLY A 7 50.92 -29.16 15.89
C GLY A 7 49.51 -29.62 15.50
N LYS A 8 48.72 -30.15 16.45
CA LYS A 8 47.36 -30.65 16.18
C LYS A 8 46.32 -29.52 16.16
N GLU A 9 46.44 -28.53 17.04
CA GLU A 9 45.54 -27.38 17.09
C GLU A 9 45.67 -26.47 15.85
N GLU A 10 46.89 -26.29 15.34
CA GLU A 10 47.11 -25.44 14.17
C GLU A 10 46.50 -26.04 12.88
N ARG A 11 46.54 -27.37 12.74
CA ARG A 11 45.88 -28.09 11.63
C ARG A 11 44.35 -28.01 11.70
N VAL A 12 43.77 -28.00 12.90
CA VAL A 12 42.31 -27.85 13.09
C VAL A 12 41.88 -26.43 12.75
N ARG A 13 42.61 -25.40 13.24
CA ARG A 13 42.36 -23.98 12.92
C ARG A 13 42.51 -23.66 11.43
N ARG A 14 43.46 -24.28 10.72
CA ARG A 14 43.61 -24.14 9.26
C ARG A 14 42.46 -24.80 8.46
N ARG A 15 41.88 -25.88 8.99
CA ARG A 15 40.71 -26.55 8.39
C ARG A 15 39.42 -25.75 8.60
N GLU A 16 39.25 -25.11 9.74
CA GLU A 16 38.11 -24.22 9.99
C GLU A 16 38.15 -22.95 9.14
N ARG A 17 39.33 -22.33 8.95
CA ARG A 17 39.48 -21.16 8.07
C ARG A 17 39.21 -21.46 6.58
N ARG A 18 39.27 -22.72 6.16
CA ARG A 18 38.90 -23.18 4.80
C ARG A 18 37.42 -23.57 4.66
N ARG A 19 36.68 -23.70 5.77
CA ARG A 19 35.22 -23.96 5.79
C ARG A 19 34.38 -22.69 5.90
N ALA A 20 34.99 -21.53 6.12
CA ALA A 20 34.27 -20.27 6.01
C ALA A 20 33.87 -20.04 4.53
N PRO A 21 32.57 -19.87 4.23
CA PRO A 21 32.15 -19.58 2.86
C PRO A 21 32.84 -18.30 2.39
N PRO A 22 33.29 -18.23 1.12
CA PRO A 22 33.97 -17.06 0.62
C PRO A 22 33.03 -15.85 0.77
N LEU A 23 33.54 -14.74 1.33
CA LEU A 23 32.85 -13.45 1.51
C LEU A 23 32.09 -12.92 0.26
N ARG A 24 32.31 -13.54 -0.91
CA ARG A 24 31.57 -13.33 -2.16
C ARG A 24 30.14 -13.89 -2.16
N GLU A 25 29.82 -14.94 -1.41
CA GLU A 25 28.46 -15.53 -1.36
C GLU A 25 27.50 -14.70 -0.49
N ALA A 26 27.93 -14.29 0.70
CA ALA A 26 27.15 -13.40 1.57
C ALA A 26 26.82 -12.05 0.88
N GLY A 27 27.76 -11.51 0.09
CA GLY A 27 27.52 -10.31 -0.71
C GLY A 27 26.58 -10.51 -1.90
N ARG A 28 26.52 -11.74 -2.46
CA ARG A 28 25.57 -12.11 -3.52
C ARG A 28 24.16 -12.27 -2.94
N GLU A 29 24.01 -12.93 -1.80
CA GLU A 29 22.72 -13.10 -1.12
C GLU A 29 22.14 -11.76 -0.67
N GLN A 30 22.94 -10.86 -0.09
CA GLN A 30 22.48 -9.50 0.24
C GLN A 30 22.05 -8.70 -1.00
N ARG A 31 22.78 -8.83 -2.12
CA ARG A 31 22.39 -8.20 -3.39
C ARG A 31 21.10 -8.80 -3.94
N GLU A 32 20.92 -10.11 -3.83
CA GLU A 32 19.73 -10.80 -4.33
C GLU A 32 18.49 -10.50 -3.46
N MET A 33 18.65 -10.45 -2.13
CA MET A 33 17.64 -10.00 -1.18
C MET A 33 17.21 -8.56 -1.46
N ARG A 34 18.18 -7.64 -1.62
CA ARG A 34 17.89 -6.25 -2.02
C ARG A 34 17.23 -6.16 -3.39
N ARG A 35 17.56 -7.05 -4.33
CA ARG A 35 16.94 -7.09 -5.67
C ARG A 35 15.50 -7.62 -5.60
N LYS A 36 15.24 -8.67 -4.82
CA LYS A 36 13.91 -9.23 -4.55
C LYS A 36 13.03 -8.22 -3.80
N GLU A 37 13.59 -7.49 -2.85
CA GLU A 37 12.90 -6.43 -2.11
C GLU A 37 12.56 -5.24 -3.02
N ARG A 38 13.51 -4.78 -3.84
CA ARG A 38 13.26 -3.76 -4.88
C ARG A 38 12.23 -4.21 -5.91
N GLN A 39 12.20 -5.49 -6.29
CA GLN A 39 11.16 -6.05 -7.15
C GLN A 39 9.79 -6.12 -6.45
N LYS A 40 9.72 -6.55 -5.19
CA LYS A 40 8.49 -6.53 -4.38
C LYS A 40 7.91 -5.11 -4.29
N ILE A 41 8.73 -4.12 -3.98
CA ILE A 41 8.33 -2.70 -3.94
C ILE A 41 7.82 -2.21 -5.31
N ARG A 42 8.40 -2.70 -6.40
CA ARG A 42 7.94 -2.36 -7.76
C ARG A 42 6.58 -2.98 -8.10
N VAL A 43 6.34 -4.23 -7.70
CA VAL A 43 5.08 -4.95 -7.92
C VAL A 43 3.94 -4.42 -7.04
N THR A 44 4.24 -3.88 -5.86
CA THR A 44 3.22 -3.27 -4.98
C THR A 44 2.84 -1.85 -5.38
N ARG A 45 3.70 -1.14 -6.12
CA ARG A 45 3.46 0.25 -6.54
C ARG A 45 2.19 0.44 -7.38
N GLY A 46 1.76 -0.58 -8.14
CA GLY A 46 0.49 -0.59 -8.87
C GLY A 46 -0.74 -1.08 -8.08
N LYS A 47 -0.55 -1.81 -6.97
CA LYS A 47 -1.65 -2.40 -6.16
C LYS A 47 -2.17 -1.49 -5.05
N GLY A 48 -1.39 -0.47 -4.66
CA GLY A 48 -1.75 0.43 -3.57
C GLY A 48 -3.06 1.21 -3.79
N HIS A 49 -3.35 1.62 -5.02
CA HIS A 49 -4.53 2.44 -5.34
C HIS A 49 -5.81 1.61 -5.25
N GLN A 50 -5.77 0.38 -5.76
CA GLN A 50 -6.89 -0.58 -5.65
C GLN A 50 -7.20 -0.92 -4.19
N GLN A 51 -6.17 -1.08 -3.34
CA GLN A 51 -6.35 -1.32 -1.91
C GLN A 51 -6.97 -0.10 -1.20
N GLN A 52 -6.53 1.11 -1.55
CA GLN A 52 -7.11 2.35 -1.03
C GLN A 52 -8.59 2.49 -1.43
N LEU A 53 -8.93 2.23 -2.69
CA LEU A 53 -10.31 2.24 -3.17
C LEU A 53 -11.19 1.21 -2.44
N LYS A 54 -10.69 -0.01 -2.24
CA LYS A 54 -11.39 -1.04 -1.44
C LYS A 54 -11.63 -0.57 -0.01
N SER A 55 -10.62 0.01 0.64
CA SER A 55 -10.73 0.57 1.99
C SER A 55 -11.76 1.70 2.05
N LEU A 56 -11.77 2.61 1.07
CA LEU A 56 -12.75 3.71 1.01
C LEU A 56 -14.18 3.18 0.88
N LYS A 57 -14.41 2.16 0.06
CA LYS A 57 -15.72 1.50 -0.06
C LYS A 57 -16.18 0.89 1.26
N THR A 58 -15.32 0.17 1.97
CA THR A 58 -15.64 -0.37 3.30
C THR A 58 -15.98 0.74 4.31
N GLN A 59 -15.23 1.85 4.28
CA GLN A 59 -15.50 3.01 5.13
C GLN A 59 -16.85 3.66 4.80
N MET A 60 -17.25 3.71 3.52
CA MET A 60 -18.55 4.25 3.12
C MET A 60 -19.69 3.40 3.70
N VAL A 61 -19.64 2.08 3.50
CA VAL A 61 -20.67 1.16 4.03
C VAL A 61 -20.80 1.27 5.55
N HIS A 62 -19.65 1.37 6.25
CA HIS A 62 -19.65 1.54 7.70
C HIS A 62 -20.27 2.87 8.13
N GLU A 63 -19.97 3.96 7.42
CA GLU A 63 -20.57 5.26 7.72
C GLU A 63 -22.06 5.29 7.44
N GLU A 64 -22.52 4.69 6.34
CA GLU A 64 -23.96 4.56 6.04
C GLU A 64 -24.68 3.79 7.15
N THR A 65 -24.07 2.70 7.63
CA THR A 65 -24.64 1.90 8.71
C THR A 65 -24.72 2.71 10.01
N LYS A 66 -23.66 3.46 10.34
CA LYS A 66 -23.66 4.36 11.51
C LYS A 66 -24.72 5.44 11.39
N HIS A 67 -24.84 6.07 10.23
CA HIS A 67 -25.84 7.09 9.96
C HIS A 67 -27.26 6.54 10.16
N ARG A 68 -27.58 5.41 9.54
CA ARG A 68 -28.90 4.75 9.69
C ARG A 68 -29.22 4.44 11.15
N ARG A 69 -28.25 3.88 11.90
CA ARG A 69 -28.43 3.58 13.34
C ARG A 69 -28.70 4.85 14.16
N ARG A 70 -27.99 5.95 13.90
CA ARG A 70 -28.19 7.22 14.62
C ARG A 70 -29.54 7.85 14.29
N ILE A 71 -29.93 7.86 13.01
CA ILE A 71 -31.25 8.36 12.59
C ILE A 71 -32.35 7.53 13.26
N ALA A 72 -32.27 6.21 13.23
CA ALA A 72 -33.26 5.33 13.87
C ALA A 72 -33.35 5.60 15.39
N ARG A 73 -32.20 5.75 16.06
CA ARG A 73 -32.17 6.08 17.50
C ARG A 73 -32.81 7.43 17.79
N LEU A 74 -32.48 8.47 17.01
CA LEU A 74 -33.03 9.82 17.21
C LEU A 74 -34.53 9.88 16.92
N LYS A 75 -35.02 9.13 15.91
CA LYS A 75 -36.45 8.98 15.63
C LYS A 75 -37.18 8.32 16.81
N ARG A 76 -36.64 7.21 17.33
CA ARG A 76 -37.21 6.55 18.51
C ARG A 76 -37.22 7.46 19.74
N ILE A 77 -36.16 8.22 20.00
CA ILE A 77 -36.13 9.20 21.10
C ILE A 77 -37.21 10.26 20.91
N ARG A 78 -37.38 10.76 19.68
CA ARG A 78 -38.43 11.75 19.37
C ARG A 78 -39.82 11.18 19.58
N GLU A 79 -40.07 9.94 19.17
CA GLU A 79 -41.35 9.23 19.36
C GLU A 79 -41.68 9.11 20.85
N LEU A 80 -40.76 8.56 21.65
CA LEU A 80 -40.94 8.43 23.11
C LEU A 80 -41.17 9.78 23.80
N ALA A 81 -40.39 10.81 23.43
CA ALA A 81 -40.58 12.15 23.97
C ALA A 81 -41.94 12.78 23.56
N THR A 82 -42.49 12.38 22.41
CA THR A 82 -43.82 12.83 21.98
C THR A 82 -44.90 12.15 22.81
N GLU A 83 -44.78 10.85 23.09
CA GLU A 83 -45.69 10.10 23.97
C GLU A 83 -45.68 10.66 25.41
N GLU A 84 -44.51 11.05 25.91
CA GLU A 84 -44.32 11.65 27.24
C GLU A 84 -44.64 13.15 27.30
N ASN A 85 -45.05 13.78 26.19
CA ASN A 85 -45.25 15.24 26.06
C ASN A 85 -44.01 16.10 26.44
N ASP A 86 -42.79 15.56 26.31
CA ASP A 86 -41.55 16.31 26.52
C ASP A 86 -41.16 17.10 25.26
N ALA A 87 -41.76 18.28 25.11
CA ALA A 87 -41.51 19.19 24.00
C ALA A 87 -40.03 19.59 23.82
N LYS A 88 -39.26 19.71 24.92
CA LYS A 88 -37.84 20.10 24.85
C LYS A 88 -37.02 18.99 24.20
N THR A 89 -37.29 17.74 24.55
CA THR A 89 -36.58 16.60 23.97
C THR A 89 -36.98 16.38 22.52
N VAL A 90 -38.25 16.61 22.15
CA VAL A 90 -38.71 16.56 20.75
C VAL A 90 -37.94 17.57 19.88
N GLU A 91 -37.86 18.83 20.32
CA GLU A 91 -37.14 19.89 19.59
C GLU A 91 -35.64 19.57 19.49
N ARG A 92 -35.03 19.14 20.59
CA ARG A 92 -33.61 18.74 20.61
C ARG A 92 -33.33 17.57 19.68
N ALA A 93 -34.20 16.55 19.65
CA ALA A 93 -34.08 15.42 18.75
C ALA A 93 -34.19 15.84 17.28
N ALA A 94 -35.09 16.77 16.95
CA ALA A 94 -35.22 17.34 15.61
C ALA A 94 -33.93 18.06 15.17
N LYS A 95 -33.36 18.90 16.05
CA LYS A 95 -32.08 19.57 15.79
C LYS A 95 -30.93 18.58 15.57
N LEU A 96 -30.88 17.52 16.39
CA LEU A 96 -29.86 16.48 16.25
C LEU A 96 -29.99 15.68 14.95
N LEU A 97 -31.23 15.43 14.48
CA LEU A 97 -31.47 14.78 13.18
C LEU A 97 -30.89 15.63 12.04
N GLU A 98 -31.15 16.93 12.05
CA GLU A 98 -30.61 17.84 11.04
C GLU A 98 -29.07 17.90 11.08
N MET A 99 -28.49 17.97 12.28
CA MET A 99 -27.04 17.96 12.46
C MET A 99 -26.40 16.66 11.95
N GLU A 100 -27.02 15.50 12.21
CA GLU A 100 -26.51 14.21 11.74
C GLU A 100 -26.61 14.10 10.21
N LEU A 101 -27.67 14.62 9.57
CA LEU A 101 -27.77 14.71 8.11
C LEU A 101 -26.65 15.57 7.53
N ARG A 102 -26.44 16.78 8.07
CA ARG A 102 -25.36 17.68 7.63
C ARG A 102 -23.98 17.02 7.80
N ARG A 103 -23.74 16.37 8.93
CA ARG A 103 -22.50 15.65 9.21
C ARG A 103 -22.27 14.51 8.22
N HIS A 104 -23.28 13.67 8.00
CA HIS A 104 -23.21 12.54 7.08
C HIS A 104 -22.90 13.03 5.65
N ASN A 105 -23.60 14.05 5.18
CA ASN A 105 -23.38 14.64 3.85
C ASN A 105 -21.95 15.17 3.69
N ARG A 106 -21.45 15.95 4.66
CA ARG A 106 -20.05 16.42 4.65
C ARG A 106 -19.05 15.27 4.61
N LYS A 107 -19.31 14.20 5.36
CA LYS A 107 -18.40 13.04 5.39
C LYS A 107 -18.44 12.25 4.08
N ARG A 108 -19.62 12.06 3.50
CA ARG A 108 -19.79 11.43 2.19
C ARG A 108 -19.06 12.21 1.09
N GLN A 109 -19.24 13.54 1.05
CA GLN A 109 -18.55 14.40 0.09
C GLN A 109 -17.02 14.27 0.20
N ARG A 110 -16.47 14.37 1.42
CA ARG A 110 -15.02 14.19 1.64
C ARG A 110 -14.49 12.82 1.19
N MET A 111 -15.30 11.78 1.33
CA MET A 111 -14.93 10.43 0.91
C MET A 111 -14.96 10.31 -0.63
N GLN A 112 -15.95 10.90 -1.29
CA GLN A 112 -16.03 10.98 -2.75
C GLN A 112 -14.86 11.76 -3.35
N GLU A 113 -14.50 12.91 -2.76
CA GLU A 113 -13.32 13.68 -3.18
C GLU A 113 -12.02 12.87 -3.03
N ARG A 114 -11.91 12.06 -1.97
CA ARG A 114 -10.76 11.15 -1.79
C ARG A 114 -10.75 10.05 -2.82
N GLU A 115 -11.89 9.44 -3.12
CA GLU A 115 -12.01 8.43 -4.17
C GLU A 115 -11.56 8.97 -5.53
N GLN A 116 -12.05 10.16 -5.91
CA GLN A 116 -11.64 10.84 -7.14
C GLN A 116 -10.13 11.12 -7.17
N LYS A 117 -9.53 11.59 -6.07
CA LYS A 117 -8.08 11.80 -5.98
C LYS A 117 -7.29 10.51 -6.20
N VAL A 118 -7.74 9.39 -5.62
CA VAL A 118 -7.07 8.09 -5.81
C VAL A 118 -7.20 7.62 -7.27
N LEU A 119 -8.34 7.82 -7.91
CA LEU A 119 -8.54 7.50 -9.33
C LEU A 119 -7.63 8.35 -10.23
N GLN A 120 -7.57 9.66 -10.01
CA GLN A 120 -6.67 10.55 -10.78
C GLN A 120 -5.20 10.17 -10.62
N LEU A 121 -4.77 9.79 -9.42
CA LEU A 121 -3.41 9.29 -9.19
C LEU A 121 -3.17 7.96 -9.93
N ALA A 122 -4.17 7.08 -9.97
CA ALA A 122 -4.07 5.83 -10.69
C ALA A 122 -3.90 6.07 -12.19
N GLU A 123 -4.70 6.95 -12.79
CA GLU A 123 -4.61 7.34 -14.21
C GLU A 123 -3.25 7.94 -14.56
N LYS A 124 -2.74 8.87 -13.73
CA LYS A 124 -1.40 9.45 -13.91
C LYS A 124 -0.31 8.38 -13.87
N SER A 125 -0.40 7.44 -12.93
CA SER A 125 0.59 6.36 -12.81
C SER A 125 0.60 5.42 -14.02
N LEU A 126 -0.58 5.12 -14.59
CA LEU A 126 -0.71 4.31 -15.80
C LEU A 126 -0.14 5.03 -17.03
N SER A 127 -0.38 6.35 -17.14
CA SER A 127 0.16 7.18 -18.22
C SER A 127 1.70 7.25 -18.19
N GLU A 128 2.29 7.45 -17.00
CA GLU A 128 3.75 7.45 -16.85
C GLU A 128 4.38 6.08 -17.17
N GLU A 129 3.70 4.99 -16.81
CA GLU A 129 4.17 3.64 -17.11
C GLU A 129 4.11 3.35 -18.60
N ALA A 130 3.04 3.74 -19.28
CA ALA A 130 2.91 3.64 -20.74
C ALA A 130 4.04 4.40 -21.47
N GLN A 131 4.34 5.64 -21.05
CA GLN A 131 5.43 6.42 -21.64
C GLN A 131 6.81 5.78 -21.42
N ARG A 132 7.03 5.11 -20.29
CA ARG A 132 8.29 4.40 -20.01
C ARG A 132 8.46 3.14 -20.87
N VAL A 133 7.38 2.44 -21.18
CA VAL A 133 7.41 1.27 -22.08
C VAL A 133 7.77 1.72 -23.49
N ILE A 134 7.09 2.76 -24.00
CA ILE A 134 7.36 3.31 -25.34
C ILE A 134 8.83 3.73 -25.48
N LYS A 135 9.39 4.45 -24.51
CA LYS A 135 10.81 4.86 -24.52
C LYS A 135 11.77 3.67 -24.58
N LYS A 136 11.52 2.61 -23.80
CA LYS A 136 12.35 1.40 -23.81
C LYS A 136 12.31 0.67 -25.15
N ASP A 137 11.16 0.62 -25.79
CA ASP A 137 11.00 -0.05 -27.08
C ASP A 137 11.67 0.75 -28.21
N THR A 138 11.64 2.08 -28.15
CA THR A 138 12.39 2.94 -29.08
C THR A 138 13.91 2.84 -28.89
N ASP A 139 14.39 2.75 -27.65
CA ASP A 139 15.82 2.60 -27.36
C ASP A 139 16.35 1.23 -27.81
N LYS A 140 15.57 0.15 -27.58
CA LYS A 140 15.91 -1.20 -28.07
C LYS A 140 15.96 -1.30 -29.59
N LYS A 141 15.07 -0.58 -30.31
CA LYS A 141 15.12 -0.52 -31.78
C LYS A 141 16.36 0.22 -32.28
N LYS A 142 16.77 1.31 -31.62
CA LYS A 142 18.00 2.04 -31.96
C LYS A 142 19.28 1.24 -31.71
N THR A 143 19.35 0.47 -30.62
CA THR A 143 20.52 -0.38 -30.34
C THR A 143 20.66 -1.53 -31.35
N LYS A 144 19.55 -2.19 -31.72
CA LYS A 144 19.57 -3.24 -32.75
C LYS A 144 19.95 -2.72 -34.13
N ALA A 145 19.49 -1.52 -34.51
CA ALA A 145 19.85 -0.90 -35.77
C ALA A 145 21.33 -0.48 -35.84
N LYS A 146 21.97 -0.20 -34.69
CA LYS A 146 23.39 0.15 -34.61
C LYS A 146 24.30 -1.08 -34.69
N GLU A 147 23.91 -2.20 -34.08
CA GLU A 147 24.63 -3.49 -34.21
C GLU A 147 24.59 -4.04 -35.65
N GLN A 148 23.45 -3.90 -36.35
CA GLN A 148 23.34 -4.37 -37.74
C GLN A 148 24.19 -3.57 -38.74
N LYS A 149 24.50 -2.30 -38.45
CA LYS A 149 25.39 -1.48 -39.30
C LYS A 149 26.88 -1.73 -39.05
N GLN A 150 27.27 -2.28 -37.89
CA GLN A 150 28.67 -2.58 -37.58
C GLN A 150 29.13 -3.99 -38.01
N GLY A 151 28.20 -4.85 -38.46
CA GLY A 151 28.52 -6.19 -38.99
C GLY A 151 28.55 -6.27 -40.52
N GLN A 152 28.46 -5.13 -41.23
CA GLN A 152 28.49 -5.05 -42.70
C GLN A 152 29.72 -4.28 -43.25
N GLU A 153 30.65 -3.86 -42.38
CA GLU A 153 32.01 -3.43 -42.73
C GLU A 153 32.99 -4.57 -42.45
#